data_AF-A0A443J1C8-F1
#
_entry.id   AF-A0A443J1C8-F1
#
_cell.length_a   1.000
_cell.length_b   1.000
_cell.length_c   1.000
_cell.angle_alpha   90.00
_cell.angle_beta   90.00
_cell.angle_gamma   90.00
#
_symmetry.space_group_name_H-M   'P 1'
#
loop_
_entity.id
_entity.type
_entity.pdbx_description
1 polymer ?
#
loop_
_entity_poly.entity_id
_entity_poly.type
_entity_poly.pdbx_seq_one_letter_code
_entity_poly.pdbx_strand_id
1 'polypeptide(L)'
;MSIEGDAPAYRGTSYILFEDLPLEEFGNRMPQVKVEVWGRSGVMEGLVRGVNVIPGTTEWGYSPAVVEQVELSSAQERQRNATTGEWEMVAVESVTGSRPENAARFAGVSDWSVSMDTLRAVLPEAKTASLVVAWFGTDLRAGQCLIEPRVEIKGKRTTPEWTAAGLTRALLQK
;
A
#
# COMPACT_ATOMS: atom_id res chain seq x y z
N MET A 1 38.53 11.90 -8.72
CA MET A 1 39.70 11.17 -9.24
C MET A 1 40.35 10.43 -8.08
N SER A 2 39.99 9.17 -7.86
CA SER A 2 40.71 8.32 -6.89
C SER A 2 42.03 7.90 -7.51
N ILE A 3 43.14 8.11 -6.81
CA ILE A 3 44.42 7.51 -7.15
C ILE A 3 44.36 6.02 -6.82
N GLU A 4 44.82 5.18 -7.73
CA GLU A 4 44.81 3.72 -7.59
C GLU A 4 45.75 3.33 -6.43
N GLY A 5 45.22 2.69 -5.39
CA GLY A 5 45.98 2.20 -4.23
C GLY A 5 45.85 2.99 -2.92
N ASP A 6 45.23 4.18 -2.93
CA ASP A 6 45.07 5.03 -1.72
C ASP A 6 43.59 5.27 -1.36
N ALA A 7 42.69 4.45 -1.90
CA ALA A 7 41.27 4.52 -1.61
C ALA A 7 41.02 4.18 -0.13
N PRO A 8 40.46 5.09 0.69
CA PRO A 8 40.27 4.84 2.10
C PRO A 8 39.23 3.72 2.31
N ALA A 9 39.63 2.67 3.02
CA ALA A 9 38.78 1.54 3.39
C ALA A 9 38.07 1.79 4.72
N TYR A 10 37.24 2.83 4.79
CA TYR A 10 36.49 3.16 6.01
C TYR A 10 35.66 1.95 6.47
N ARG A 11 35.86 1.52 7.73
CA ARG A 11 35.12 0.41 8.35
C ARG A 11 34.24 0.95 9.47
N GLY A 12 33.05 0.37 9.61
CA GLY A 12 32.11 0.75 10.67
C GLY A 12 31.58 2.18 10.56
N THR A 13 31.81 2.86 9.42
CA THR A 13 31.29 4.19 9.12
C THR A 13 30.41 4.09 7.89
N SER A 14 29.17 4.57 7.98
CA SER A 14 28.31 4.76 6.81
C SER A 14 28.71 6.06 6.12
N TYR A 15 28.99 6.01 4.83
CA TYR A 15 29.35 7.17 4.02
C TYR A 15 28.43 7.29 2.81
N ILE A 16 28.23 8.53 2.35
CA ILE A 16 27.54 8.86 1.11
C ILE A 16 28.58 9.49 0.19
N LEU A 17 28.74 8.92 -1.00
CA LEU A 17 29.61 9.45 -2.05
C LEU A 17 28.72 10.13 -3.09
N PHE A 18 29.02 11.38 -3.40
CA PHE A 18 28.44 12.08 -4.53
C PHE A 18 29.47 12.08 -5.66
N GLU A 19 29.05 11.63 -6.84
CA GLU A 19 29.81 11.74 -8.08
C GLU A 19 29.09 12.73 -8.99
N ASP A 20 29.83 13.70 -9.53
CA ASP A 20 29.34 14.69 -10.50
C ASP A 20 28.00 15.38 -10.10
N LEU A 21 27.83 15.71 -8.82
CA LEU A 21 26.64 16.41 -8.32
C LEU A 21 26.54 17.82 -8.95
N PRO A 22 25.52 18.13 -9.76
CA PRO A 22 25.38 19.44 -10.38
C PRO A 22 25.08 20.50 -9.32
N LEU A 23 25.95 21.52 -9.24
CA LEU A 23 25.84 22.60 -8.24
C LEU A 23 25.18 23.88 -8.75
N GLU A 24 24.82 23.93 -10.03
CA GLU A 24 24.27 25.13 -10.68
C GLU A 24 22.98 25.59 -9.98
N GLU A 25 22.09 24.66 -9.63
CA GLU A 25 20.84 24.93 -8.91
C GLU A 25 21.06 25.41 -7.46
N PHE A 26 22.26 25.17 -6.90
CA PHE A 26 22.63 25.56 -5.54
C PHE A 26 23.55 26.80 -5.50
N GLY A 27 23.59 27.58 -6.59
CA GLY A 27 24.42 28.77 -6.69
C GLY A 27 25.92 28.45 -6.67
N ASN A 28 26.31 27.30 -7.23
CA ASN A 28 27.68 26.78 -7.27
C ASN A 28 28.31 26.59 -5.89
N ARG A 29 27.49 26.26 -4.88
CA ARG A 29 27.94 25.94 -3.52
C ARG A 29 27.45 24.56 -3.12
N MET A 30 28.21 23.89 -2.27
CA MET A 30 27.78 22.61 -1.71
C MET A 30 26.49 22.82 -0.89
N PRO A 31 25.37 22.14 -1.22
CA PRO A 31 24.14 22.27 -0.45
C PRO A 31 24.28 21.65 0.94
N GLN A 32 23.44 22.08 1.88
CA GLN A 32 23.24 21.33 3.11
C GLN A 32 22.47 20.06 2.79
N VAL A 33 23.15 18.92 2.92
CA VAL A 33 22.57 17.60 2.72
C VAL A 33 21.94 17.13 4.04
N LYS A 34 20.65 16.80 3.98
CA LYS A 34 19.94 16.11 5.07
C LYS A 34 19.49 14.75 4.55
N VAL A 35 19.79 13.71 5.29
CA VAL A 35 19.40 12.34 4.95
C VAL A 35 18.76 11.67 6.14
N GLU A 36 17.78 10.83 5.87
CA GLU A 36 17.25 9.88 6.84
C GLU A 36 18.01 8.56 6.66
N VAL A 37 18.54 8.03 7.76
CA VAL A 37 19.30 6.78 7.77
C VAL A 37 18.52 5.77 8.59
N TRP A 38 18.18 4.64 7.98
CA TRP A 38 17.53 3.52 8.66
C TRP A 38 18.52 2.37 8.84
N GLY A 39 18.46 1.72 10.00
CA GLY A 39 19.33 0.60 10.35
C GLY A 39 19.04 0.13 11.77
N ARG A 40 19.72 -0.93 12.20
CA ARG A 40 19.63 -1.38 13.59
C ARG A 40 20.37 -0.38 14.47
N SER A 41 19.62 0.31 15.32
CA SER A 41 20.13 1.32 16.25
C SER A 41 20.94 0.70 17.39
N GLY A 42 20.74 -0.60 17.68
CA GLY A 42 21.60 -1.34 18.60
C GLY A 42 21.03 -2.70 19.01
N VAL A 43 20.98 -2.92 20.33
CA VAL A 43 20.55 -4.20 20.93
C VAL A 43 19.03 -4.33 20.96
N MET A 44 18.31 -3.20 20.97
CA MET A 44 16.87 -3.15 21.27
C MET A 44 16.03 -3.91 20.24
N GLU A 45 16.43 -3.88 18.97
CA GLU A 45 15.78 -4.64 17.90
C GLU A 45 15.80 -6.16 18.14
N GLY A 46 16.82 -6.66 18.84
CA GLY A 46 16.91 -8.07 19.25
C GLY A 46 16.10 -8.39 20.51
N LEU A 47 15.61 -7.39 21.24
CA LEU A 47 14.79 -7.58 22.44
C LEU A 47 13.29 -7.62 22.13
N VAL A 48 12.86 -7.02 21.02
CA VAL A 48 11.45 -7.00 20.62
C VAL A 48 11.02 -8.41 20.21
N ARG A 49 10.09 -8.99 20.97
CA ARG A 49 9.52 -10.33 20.73
C ARG A 49 8.17 -10.30 20.02
N GLY A 50 7.50 -9.16 20.06
CA GLY A 50 6.17 -9.01 19.49
C GLY A 50 5.85 -7.58 19.08
N VAL A 51 4.95 -7.45 18.10
CA VAL A 51 4.50 -6.16 17.57
C VAL A 51 2.99 -6.13 17.41
N ASN A 52 2.41 -4.93 17.45
CA ASN A 52 1.06 -4.68 16.99
C ASN A 52 1.13 -4.08 15.60
N VAL A 53 0.52 -4.73 14.61
CA VAL A 53 0.50 -4.26 13.23
C VAL A 53 -0.77 -3.46 13.02
N ILE A 54 -0.59 -2.15 12.88
CA ILE A 54 -1.67 -1.19 12.62
C ILE A 54 -1.57 -0.82 11.14
N PRO A 55 -2.59 -1.13 10.33
CA PRO A 55 -2.56 -0.79 8.91
C PRO A 55 -2.86 0.70 8.74
N GLY A 56 -2.47 1.26 7.60
CA GLY A 56 -3.00 2.55 7.18
C GLY A 56 -4.50 2.48 6.90
N THR A 57 -5.12 3.63 6.65
CA THR A 57 -6.53 3.73 6.25
C THR A 57 -6.72 3.18 4.84
N THR A 58 -6.89 1.86 4.72
CA THR A 58 -7.15 1.17 3.46
C THR A 58 -7.95 -0.10 3.71
N GLU A 59 -8.80 -0.44 2.75
CA GLU A 59 -9.59 -1.67 2.77
C GLU A 59 -8.72 -2.94 2.57
N TRP A 60 -7.47 -2.77 2.10
CA TRP A 60 -6.59 -3.86 1.67
C TRP A 60 -5.21 -3.85 2.34
N GLY A 61 -5.06 -3.14 3.46
CA GLY A 61 -3.77 -2.94 4.13
C GLY A 61 -3.07 -4.21 4.61
N TYR A 62 -3.84 -5.28 4.83
CA TYR A 62 -3.32 -6.60 5.20
C TYR A 62 -3.18 -7.57 4.02
N SER A 63 -3.55 -7.17 2.81
CA SER A 63 -3.46 -8.05 1.64
C SER A 63 -2.01 -8.20 1.20
N PRO A 64 -1.46 -9.43 1.15
CA PRO A 64 -0.11 -9.67 0.66
C PRO A 64 -0.01 -9.56 -0.86
N ALA A 65 -1.11 -9.69 -1.59
CA ALA A 65 -1.16 -9.48 -3.03
C ALA A 65 -1.50 -8.02 -3.35
N VAL A 66 -1.01 -7.54 -4.49
CA VAL A 66 -1.41 -6.24 -5.03
C VAL A 66 -2.89 -6.31 -5.43
N VAL A 67 -3.64 -5.30 -4.98
CA VAL A 67 -5.04 -5.10 -5.31
C VAL A 67 -5.15 -3.89 -6.20
N GLU A 68 -5.86 -4.04 -7.31
CA GLU A 68 -6.08 -2.96 -8.26
C GLU A 68 -7.47 -2.36 -8.07
N GLN A 69 -7.57 -1.05 -7.89
CA GLN A 69 -8.80 -0.32 -8.11
C GLN A 69 -8.96 -0.05 -9.60
N VAL A 70 -10.11 -0.43 -10.15
CA VAL A 70 -10.44 -0.20 -11.56
C VAL A 70 -11.39 0.98 -11.69
N GLU A 71 -11.12 1.84 -12.67
CA GLU A 71 -12.04 2.88 -13.14
C GLU A 71 -12.84 2.33 -14.30
N LEU A 72 -14.16 2.48 -14.23
CA LEU A 72 -15.07 2.02 -15.27
C LEU A 72 -15.71 3.22 -15.95
N SER A 73 -15.85 3.13 -17.27
CA SER A 73 -16.77 3.98 -18.01
C SER A 73 -17.95 3.15 -18.50
N SER A 74 -19.14 3.72 -18.38
CA SER A 74 -20.36 3.14 -18.93
C SER A 74 -20.70 3.81 -20.26
N ALA A 75 -20.71 3.05 -21.34
CA ALA A 75 -21.22 3.46 -22.64
C ALA A 75 -22.52 2.72 -22.97
N GLN A 76 -23.37 3.33 -23.79
CA GLN A 76 -24.55 2.64 -24.32
C GLN A 76 -24.23 2.14 -25.72
N GLU A 77 -24.24 0.82 -25.89
CA GLU A 77 -23.99 0.18 -27.19
C GLU A 77 -25.24 -0.55 -27.67
N ARG A 78 -25.42 -0.61 -28.99
CA ARG A 78 -26.46 -1.47 -29.58
C ARG A 78 -25.93 -2.88 -29.65
N GLN A 79 -26.53 -3.79 -28.89
CA GLN A 79 -26.21 -5.20 -28.93
C GLN A 79 -27.42 -6.00 -29.44
N ARG A 80 -27.15 -7.01 -30.27
CA ARG A 80 -28.20 -7.88 -30.80
C ARG A 80 -28.49 -8.99 -29.80
N ASN A 81 -29.74 -9.10 -29.34
CA ASN A 81 -30.17 -10.16 -28.45
C ASN A 81 -30.05 -11.52 -29.16
N ALA A 82 -29.30 -12.45 -28.56
CA ALA A 82 -29.05 -13.76 -29.16
C ALA A 82 -30.30 -14.65 -29.26
N THR A 83 -31.31 -14.39 -28.44
CA THR A 83 -32.56 -15.17 -28.38
C THR A 83 -33.64 -14.59 -29.28
N THR A 84 -33.89 -13.27 -29.21
CA THR A 84 -34.97 -12.62 -29.99
C THR A 84 -34.49 -12.08 -31.34
N GLY A 85 -33.18 -11.86 -31.49
CA GLY A 85 -32.61 -11.26 -32.69
C GLY A 85 -32.85 -9.75 -32.83
N GLU A 86 -33.50 -9.14 -31.84
CA GLU A 86 -33.78 -7.70 -31.79
C GLU A 86 -32.55 -6.90 -31.33
N TRP A 87 -32.49 -5.64 -31.75
CA TRP A 87 -31.44 -4.71 -31.31
C TRP A 87 -31.88 -4.01 -30.04
N GLU A 88 -31.08 -4.12 -28.99
CA GLU A 88 -31.33 -3.49 -27.70
C GLU A 88 -30.17 -2.57 -27.33
N MET A 89 -30.48 -1.48 -26.61
CA MET A 89 -29.45 -0.64 -26.01
C MET A 89 -28.99 -1.28 -24.70
N VAL A 90 -27.74 -1.72 -24.65
CA VAL A 90 -27.15 -2.36 -23.47
C VAL A 90 -26.08 -1.43 -22.90
N ALA A 91 -26.06 -1.29 -21.57
CA ALA A 91 -24.98 -0.62 -20.89
C ALA A 91 -23.75 -1.54 -20.90
N VAL A 92 -22.66 -1.07 -21.53
CA VAL A 92 -21.38 -1.75 -21.57
C VAL A 92 -20.44 -1.00 -20.65
N GLU A 93 -19.95 -1.69 -19.61
CA GLU A 93 -18.90 -1.18 -18.74
C GLU A 93 -17.54 -1.60 -19.30
N SER A 94 -16.64 -0.64 -19.47
CA SER A 94 -15.27 -0.88 -19.89
C SER A 94 -14.29 -0.30 -18.87
N VAL A 95 -13.20 -1.02 -18.60
CA VAL A 95 -12.13 -0.53 -17.72
C VAL A 95 -11.36 0.55 -18.48
N THR A 96 -11.36 1.77 -17.96
CA THR A 96 -10.65 2.92 -18.53
C THR A 96 -9.33 3.20 -17.84
N GLY A 97 -9.17 2.72 -16.61
CA GLY A 97 -7.98 2.92 -15.82
C GLY A 97 -7.87 1.89 -14.70
N SER A 98 -6.64 1.70 -14.21
CA SER A 98 -6.36 0.91 -13.02
C SER A 98 -5.31 1.62 -12.19
N ARG A 99 -5.46 1.55 -10.87
CA ARG A 99 -4.45 2.02 -9.93
C ARG A 99 -4.33 1.05 -8.75
N PRO A 100 -3.11 0.84 -8.22
CA PRO A 100 -2.94 -0.01 -7.05
C PRO A 100 -3.58 0.62 -5.80
N GLU A 101 -4.25 -0.18 -4.99
CA GLU A 101 -4.84 0.21 -3.69
C GLU A 101 -3.87 0.02 -2.51
N ASN A 102 -2.88 -0.86 -2.66
CA ASN A 102 -1.97 -1.26 -1.59
C ASN A 102 -0.53 -1.47 -2.08
N ALA A 103 -0.10 -0.73 -3.10
CA ALA A 103 1.27 -0.76 -3.62
C ALA A 103 1.76 0.66 -3.93
N ALA A 104 1.81 1.51 -2.90
CA ALA A 104 2.13 2.92 -3.06
C ALA A 104 3.63 3.19 -3.28
N ARG A 105 4.51 2.36 -2.69
CA ARG A 105 5.98 2.56 -2.82
C ARG A 105 6.57 1.92 -4.07
N PHE A 106 6.15 0.70 -4.38
CA PHE A 106 6.72 -0.09 -5.47
C PHE A 106 5.59 -0.75 -6.25
N ALA A 107 5.43 -0.37 -7.51
CA ALA A 107 4.43 -0.98 -8.38
C ALA A 107 4.65 -2.50 -8.47
N GLY A 108 3.57 -3.28 -8.33
CA GLY A 108 3.62 -4.74 -8.41
C GLY A 108 4.01 -5.47 -7.12
N VAL A 109 4.38 -4.76 -6.04
CA VAL A 109 4.61 -5.37 -4.72
C VAL A 109 3.73 -4.69 -3.69
N SER A 110 2.98 -5.47 -2.91
CA SER A 110 2.12 -4.90 -1.88
C SER A 110 2.93 -4.22 -0.78
N ASP A 111 2.40 -3.12 -0.26
CA ASP A 111 2.93 -2.40 0.89
C ASP A 111 3.01 -3.31 2.12
N TRP A 112 2.11 -4.30 2.23
CA TRP A 112 2.19 -5.36 3.23
C TRP A 112 3.49 -6.15 3.13
N SER A 113 3.80 -6.68 1.95
CA SER A 113 5.00 -7.50 1.74
C SER A 113 6.27 -6.69 2.00
N VAL A 114 6.35 -5.47 1.48
CA VAL A 114 7.47 -4.56 1.72
C VAL A 114 7.65 -4.27 3.22
N SER A 115 6.54 -4.01 3.93
CA SER A 115 6.56 -3.70 5.36
C SER A 115 6.96 -4.92 6.18
N MET A 116 6.50 -6.12 5.83
CA MET A 116 6.86 -7.36 6.54
C MET A 116 8.31 -7.77 6.30
N ASP A 117 8.85 -7.55 5.09
CA ASP A 117 10.27 -7.76 4.80
C ASP A 117 11.15 -6.81 5.62
N THR A 118 10.76 -5.52 5.65
CA THR A 118 11.43 -4.50 6.46
C THR A 118 11.36 -4.86 7.94
N LEU A 119 10.18 -5.23 8.44
CA LEU A 119 9.97 -5.64 9.83
C LEU A 119 10.88 -6.81 10.22
N ARG A 120 10.97 -7.84 9.38
CA ARG A 120 11.81 -9.03 9.62
C ARG A 120 13.31 -8.68 9.60
N ALA A 121 13.73 -7.79 8.71
CA ALA A 121 15.12 -7.34 8.65
C ALA A 121 15.50 -6.52 9.89
N VAL A 122 14.59 -5.67 10.37
CA VAL A 122 14.84 -4.78 11.52
C VAL A 122 14.70 -5.53 12.84
N LEU A 123 13.65 -6.34 13.03
CA LEU A 123 13.31 -7.03 14.28
C LEU A 123 13.40 -8.56 14.14
N PRO A 124 14.61 -9.14 14.05
CA PRO A 124 14.79 -10.57 13.77
C PRO A 124 14.23 -11.49 14.86
N GLU A 125 14.06 -10.98 16.08
CA GLU A 125 13.57 -11.74 17.23
C GLU A 125 12.06 -11.58 17.48
N ALA A 126 11.36 -10.79 16.65
CA ALA A 126 9.91 -10.62 16.71
C ALA A 126 9.20 -11.86 16.13
N LYS A 127 8.65 -12.70 17.02
CA LYS A 127 8.01 -13.98 16.68
C LYS A 127 6.50 -13.94 16.78
N THR A 128 5.94 -12.84 17.28
CA THR A 128 4.51 -12.66 17.50
C THR A 128 4.04 -11.35 16.91
N ALA A 129 2.84 -11.35 16.34
CA ALA A 129 2.19 -10.16 15.83
C ALA A 129 0.72 -10.19 16.23
N SER A 130 0.21 -9.06 16.71
CA SER A 130 -1.23 -8.81 16.83
C SER A 130 -1.67 -7.94 15.67
N LEU A 131 -2.71 -8.36 14.94
CA LEU A 131 -3.30 -7.55 13.89
C LEU A 131 -4.42 -6.70 14.48
N VAL A 132 -4.30 -5.38 14.33
CA VAL A 132 -5.32 -4.43 14.78
C VAL A 132 -6.32 -4.20 13.66
N VAL A 133 -7.49 -4.82 13.77
CA VAL A 133 -8.60 -4.60 12.84
C VAL A 133 -9.54 -3.52 13.38
N ALA A 134 -9.87 -2.55 12.53
CA ALA A 134 -10.90 -1.56 12.81
C ALA A 134 -12.20 -1.95 12.13
N TRP A 135 -13.30 -1.83 12.87
CA TRP A 135 -14.66 -2.08 12.39
C TRP A 135 -15.48 -0.80 12.54
N PHE A 136 -16.55 -0.67 11.79
CA PHE A 136 -17.39 0.52 11.82
C PHE A 136 -18.52 0.33 12.82
N GLY A 137 -18.79 1.39 13.58
CA GLY A 137 -19.98 1.50 14.41
C GLY A 137 -21.15 2.05 13.63
N THR A 138 -22.34 1.47 13.78
CA THR A 138 -23.57 1.96 13.12
C THR A 138 -24.15 3.21 13.80
N ASP A 139 -23.83 3.45 15.08
CA ASP A 139 -24.36 4.55 15.89
C ASP A 139 -23.27 5.06 16.85
N LEU A 140 -23.37 6.32 17.30
CA LEU A 140 -22.43 6.91 18.26
C LEU A 140 -22.74 6.52 19.72
N ARG A 141 -23.95 6.03 20.00
CA ARG A 141 -24.39 5.59 21.32
C ARG A 141 -23.94 4.16 21.53
N ALA A 142 -22.94 3.94 22.38
CA ALA A 142 -22.31 2.63 22.59
C ALA A 142 -23.29 1.48 22.86
N GLY A 143 -24.39 1.71 23.59
CA GLY A 143 -25.41 0.68 23.88
C GLY A 143 -26.31 0.31 22.71
N GLN A 144 -26.29 1.06 21.60
CA GLN A 144 -27.07 0.82 20.38
C GLN A 144 -26.19 0.63 19.15
N CYS A 145 -24.87 0.74 19.32
CA CYS A 145 -23.89 0.64 18.27
C CYS A 145 -23.65 -0.83 17.93
N LEU A 146 -23.95 -1.22 16.69
CA LEU A 146 -23.50 -2.49 16.13
C LEU A 146 -22.14 -2.29 15.50
N ILE A 147 -21.25 -3.25 15.70
CA ILE A 147 -19.91 -3.27 15.12
C ILE A 147 -19.91 -4.21 13.92
N GLU A 148 -19.71 -3.66 12.74
CA GLU A 148 -19.78 -4.40 11.47
C GLU A 148 -18.69 -3.95 10.49
N PRO A 149 -18.29 -4.81 9.53
CA PRO A 149 -17.30 -4.41 8.55
C PRO A 149 -18.01 -3.54 7.50
N ARG A 150 -17.39 -2.42 7.13
CA ARG A 150 -17.89 -1.55 6.06
C ARG A 150 -16.75 -1.15 5.14
N VAL A 151 -17.13 -0.56 4.01
CA VAL A 151 -16.21 -0.02 3.02
C VAL A 151 -16.08 1.49 3.17
N GLU A 152 -14.94 2.03 2.76
CA GLU A 152 -14.66 3.46 2.75
C GLU A 152 -15.48 4.17 1.65
N ILE A 153 -15.47 3.59 0.45
CA ILE A 153 -16.11 4.18 -0.75
C ILE A 153 -17.04 3.16 -1.38
N LYS A 154 -18.36 3.39 -1.33
CA LYS A 154 -19.37 2.44 -1.84
C LYS A 154 -19.20 2.10 -3.34
N GLY A 155 -18.82 3.08 -4.16
CA GLY A 155 -18.65 2.92 -5.61
C GLY A 155 -17.28 2.40 -6.06
N LYS A 156 -16.33 2.20 -5.13
CA LYS A 156 -14.98 1.73 -5.45
C LYS A 156 -15.05 0.28 -5.93
N ARG A 157 -14.43 -0.01 -7.08
CA ARG A 157 -14.32 -1.37 -7.62
C ARG A 157 -12.88 -1.83 -7.55
N THR A 158 -12.67 -3.03 -7.05
CA THR A 158 -11.34 -3.62 -6.89
C THR A 158 -11.29 -5.02 -7.49
N THR A 159 -10.10 -5.43 -7.91
CA THR A 159 -9.78 -6.80 -8.30
C THR A 159 -8.71 -7.35 -7.35
N PRO A 160 -9.00 -8.38 -6.53
CA PRO A 160 -10.29 -9.05 -6.38
C PRO A 160 -11.38 -8.17 -5.73
N GLU A 161 -12.63 -8.62 -5.80
CA GLU A 161 -13.75 -7.95 -5.14
C GLU A 161 -13.55 -7.95 -3.62
N TRP A 162 -13.85 -6.82 -2.98
CA TRP A 162 -13.77 -6.69 -1.54
C TRP A 162 -14.79 -7.59 -0.84
N THR A 163 -14.32 -8.34 0.15
CA THR A 163 -15.16 -9.13 1.05
C THR A 163 -14.64 -9.11 2.48
N ALA A 164 -15.55 -9.12 3.46
CA ALA A 164 -15.22 -9.26 4.88
C ALA A 164 -16.38 -9.95 5.63
N ALA A 165 -16.07 -10.93 6.47
CA ALA A 165 -17.08 -11.69 7.22
C ALA A 165 -18.23 -12.27 6.34
N GLY A 166 -17.92 -12.66 5.10
CA GLY A 166 -18.90 -13.16 4.13
C GLY A 166 -19.75 -12.08 3.45
N LEU A 167 -19.54 -10.80 3.77
CA LEU A 167 -20.21 -9.67 3.12
C LEU A 167 -19.39 -9.19 1.92
N THR A 168 -20.07 -8.86 0.83
CA THR A 168 -19.48 -8.16 -0.33
C THR A 168 -19.85 -6.68 -0.27
N ARG A 169 -19.18 -5.86 -1.08
CA ARG A 169 -19.49 -4.43 -1.18
C ARG A 169 -20.95 -4.16 -1.54
N ALA A 170 -21.55 -5.03 -2.36
CA ALA A 170 -22.95 -4.90 -2.79
C ALA A 170 -23.96 -5.15 -1.67
N LEU A 171 -23.61 -5.97 -0.67
CA LEU A 171 -24.49 -6.36 0.44
C LEU A 171 -24.49 -5.34 1.60
N LEU A 172 -23.58 -4.36 1.59
CA LEU A 172 -23.50 -3.33 2.62
C LEU A 172 -24.62 -2.29 2.43
N GLN A 173 -25.59 -2.32 3.35
CA GLN A 173 -26.64 -1.30 3.48
C GLN A 173 -26.08 -0.07 4.23
N LYS A 174 -26.59 1.12 3.92
CA LYS A 174 -26.17 2.36 4.61
C LYS A 174 -26.77 2.41 6.02
#